data_AF-A0A965Q573-F1
#
_entry.id   AF-A0A965Q573-F1
#
_cell.length_a   1.000
_cell.length_b   1.000
_cell.length_c   1.000
_cell.angle_alpha   90.00
_cell.angle_beta   90.00
_cell.angle_gamma   90.00
#
_symmetry.space_group_name_H-M   'P 1'
#
loop_
_entity.id
_entity.type
_entity.pdbx_description
1 polymer ?
#
loop_
_entity_poly.entity_id
_entity_poly.type
_entity_poly.pdbx_seq_one_letter_code
_entity_poly.pdbx_strand_id
1 'polypeptide(L)'
;AEFQYVSALKKKGLTEILKSVDEAYRGAFIKMSTPKLTRVLIDTLQQHQPPISKGIRPKLRYAHQGGSNPPVIVIHGNHVNAIKDSYMRFLEGAFRQAFEIIGTPLRVQFKQGENPYLDEEKRKPKEGVVSMRRRKNALRKKLTEKNKIEAKKR
;
A
#
# COMPACT_ATOMS: atom_id res chain seq x y z
N ALA A 1 10.05 7.74 18.60
CA ALA A 1 11.36 8.42 18.74
C ALA A 1 11.84 8.13 20.13
N GLU A 2 13.13 7.87 20.29
CA GLU A 2 13.76 7.79 21.61
C GLU A 2 14.13 9.21 22.04
N PHE A 3 13.89 9.55 23.31
CA PHE A 3 14.24 10.87 23.86
C PHE A 3 15.40 10.69 24.84
N GLN A 4 16.45 11.48 24.65
CA GLN A 4 17.62 11.49 25.52
C GLN A 4 17.83 12.89 26.10
N TYR A 5 18.22 12.94 27.37
CA TYR A 5 18.47 14.19 28.08
C TYR A 5 19.98 14.45 28.16
N VAL A 6 20.44 15.56 27.59
CA VAL A 6 21.87 15.86 27.49
C VAL A 6 22.23 17.24 28.02
N SER A 7 23.50 17.41 28.37
CA SER A 7 24.07 18.71 28.73
C SER A 7 25.44 18.88 28.10
N ALA A 8 25.52 19.78 27.11
CA ALA A 8 26.77 20.11 26.43
C ALA A 8 27.79 20.73 27.40
N LEU A 9 27.36 21.66 28.25
CA LEU A 9 28.22 22.32 29.24
C LEU A 9 28.83 21.32 30.23
N LYS A 10 28.02 20.38 30.73
CA LYS A 10 28.45 19.35 31.70
C LYS A 10 29.04 18.11 31.04
N LYS A 11 29.13 18.07 29.70
CA LYS A 11 29.57 16.92 28.89
C LYS A 11 28.84 15.61 29.24
N LYS A 12 27.55 15.69 29.56
CA LYS A 12 26.70 14.53 29.93
C LYS A 12 25.83 14.09 28.75
N GLY A 13 25.73 12.77 28.54
CA GLY A 13 24.85 12.14 27.55
C GLY A 13 25.39 12.09 26.11
N LEU A 14 26.66 12.47 25.87
CA LEU A 14 27.24 12.44 24.52
C LEU A 14 27.38 11.01 23.97
N THR A 15 27.79 10.06 24.80
CA THR A 15 27.96 8.65 24.43
C THR A 15 26.63 7.99 24.08
N GLU A 16 25.56 8.34 24.79
CA GLU A 16 24.20 7.84 24.56
C GLU A 16 23.64 8.35 23.22
N ILE A 17 23.86 9.63 22.91
CA ILE A 17 23.46 10.21 21.62
C ILE A 17 24.11 9.45 20.46
N LEU A 18 25.42 9.23 20.54
CA LEU A 18 26.15 8.55 19.46
C LEU A 18 25.63 7.12 19.24
N LYS A 19 25.28 6.40 20.31
CA LYS A 19 24.65 5.08 20.20
C LYS A 19 23.28 5.14 19.50
N SER A 20 22.41 6.07 19.89
CA SER A 20 21.09 6.19 19.25
C SER A 20 21.19 6.64 17.80
N VAL A 21 22.21 7.42 17.43
CA VAL A 21 22.49 7.76 16.02
C VAL A 21 22.85 6.50 15.22
N ASP A 22 23.73 5.66 15.76
CA ASP A 22 24.11 4.40 15.10
C ASP A 22 22.91 3.44 14.96
N GLU A 23 22.04 3.37 15.98
CA GLU A 23 20.81 2.58 15.92
C GLU A 23 19.82 3.12 14.89
N ALA A 24 19.61 4.44 14.85
CA ALA A 24 18.77 5.08 13.84
C ALA A 24 19.31 4.83 12.42
N TYR A 25 20.63 4.89 12.25
CA TYR A 25 21.29 4.59 10.98
C TYR A 25 21.08 3.13 10.56
N ARG A 26 21.24 2.18 11.48
CA ARG A 26 20.95 0.75 11.21
C ARG A 26 19.49 0.54 10.84
N GLY A 27 18.56 1.20 11.54
CA GLY A 27 17.14 1.16 11.25
C GLY A 27 16.78 1.75 9.88
N ALA A 28 17.47 2.80 9.44
CA ALA A 28 17.35 3.32 8.09
C ALA A 28 17.86 2.28 7.07
N PHE A 29 19.13 1.88 7.16
CA PHE A 29 19.73 1.02 6.13
C PHE A 29 19.44 -0.48 6.27
N ILE A 30 18.42 -0.86 7.03
CA ILE A 30 18.04 -2.25 7.25
C ILE A 30 17.69 -2.93 5.92
N LYS A 31 18.25 -4.12 5.68
CA LYS A 31 17.89 -4.96 4.53
C LYS A 31 16.76 -5.89 4.93
N MET A 32 15.62 -5.75 4.28
CA MET A 32 14.42 -6.55 4.52
C MET A 32 14.19 -7.47 3.34
N SER A 33 14.41 -8.77 3.53
CA SER A 33 14.19 -9.75 2.47
C SER A 33 12.69 -9.87 2.12
N THR A 34 12.39 -10.00 0.82
CA THR A 34 11.01 -10.09 0.32
C THR A 34 10.19 -11.24 0.92
N PRO A 35 10.77 -12.44 1.21
CA PRO A 35 10.00 -13.51 1.84
C PRO A 35 9.64 -13.17 3.29
N LYS A 36 10.53 -12.53 4.05
CA LYS A 36 10.28 -12.14 5.44
C LYS A 36 9.20 -11.05 5.50
N LEU A 37 9.28 -10.05 4.62
CA LEU A 37 8.24 -9.01 4.47
C LEU A 37 6.88 -9.60 4.14
N THR A 38 6.85 -10.54 3.18
CA THR A 38 5.59 -11.16 2.75
C THR A 38 4.97 -12.04 3.84
N ARG A 39 5.78 -12.75 4.64
CA ARG A 39 5.27 -13.51 5.80
C ARG A 39 4.63 -12.59 6.84
N VAL A 40 5.34 -11.54 7.24
CA VAL A 40 4.82 -10.52 8.18
C VAL A 40 3.52 -9.92 7.66
N LEU A 41 3.42 -9.63 6.37
CA LEU A 41 2.20 -9.14 5.74
C LEU A 41 1.03 -10.12 5.89
N ILE A 42 1.25 -11.40 5.61
CA ILE A 42 0.22 -12.45 5.70
C ILE A 42 -0.26 -12.59 7.15
N ASP A 43 0.68 -12.64 8.11
CA ASP A 43 0.36 -12.76 9.54
C ASP A 43 -0.44 -11.54 10.03
N THR A 44 -0.04 -10.34 9.61
CA THR A 44 -0.75 -9.08 9.92
C THR A 44 -2.17 -9.07 9.33
N LEU A 45 -2.35 -9.61 8.12
CA LEU A 45 -3.65 -9.71 7.46
C LEU A 45 -4.60 -10.69 8.14
N GLN A 46 -4.06 -11.75 8.74
CA GLN A 46 -4.86 -12.69 9.53
C GLN A 46 -5.42 -12.03 10.80
N GLN A 47 -4.61 -11.18 11.44
CA GLN A 47 -5.04 -10.43 12.62
C GLN A 47 -6.04 -9.33 12.27
N HIS A 48 -5.78 -8.55 11.21
CA HIS A 48 -6.63 -7.43 10.86
C HIS A 48 -6.70 -7.23 9.33
N GLN A 49 -7.86 -7.59 8.79
CA GLN A 49 -8.11 -7.53 7.35
C GLN A 49 -8.40 -6.10 6.87
N PRO A 50 -8.05 -5.76 5.62
CA PRO A 50 -8.36 -4.45 5.06
C PRO A 50 -9.88 -4.26 4.95
N PRO A 51 -10.38 -3.06 5.26
CA PRO A 51 -11.80 -2.74 5.12
C PRO A 51 -12.22 -2.84 3.65
N ILE A 52 -13.48 -3.20 3.44
CA ILE A 52 -14.07 -3.25 2.10
C ILE A 52 -14.17 -1.83 1.56
N SER A 53 -13.72 -1.63 0.32
CA SER A 53 -13.77 -0.34 -0.37
C SER A 53 -14.45 -0.52 -1.72
N LYS A 54 -15.48 0.29 -2.00
CA LYS A 54 -16.27 0.21 -3.25
C LYS A 54 -16.83 -1.19 -3.53
N GLY A 55 -17.26 -1.91 -2.49
CA GLY A 55 -17.87 -3.24 -2.60
C GLY A 55 -16.90 -4.41 -2.80
N ILE A 56 -15.60 -4.15 -2.89
CA ILE A 56 -14.57 -5.19 -3.04
C ILE A 56 -13.55 -5.06 -1.92
N ARG A 57 -13.11 -6.19 -1.37
CA ARG A 57 -11.98 -6.20 -0.43
C ARG A 57 -10.65 -6.11 -1.19
N PRO A 58 -9.78 -5.14 -0.86
CA PRO A 58 -8.42 -5.09 -1.41
C PRO A 58 -7.66 -6.38 -1.10
N LYS A 59 -6.95 -6.92 -2.11
CA LYS A 59 -6.15 -8.14 -1.95
C LYS A 59 -4.67 -7.78 -2.00
N LEU A 60 -3.99 -7.82 -0.85
CA LEU A 60 -2.54 -7.67 -0.77
C LEU A 60 -1.89 -9.03 -1.05
N ARG A 61 -0.95 -9.09 -2.00
CA ARG A 61 -0.35 -10.35 -2.49
C ARG A 61 1.04 -10.60 -1.91
N TYR A 62 1.92 -9.60 -2.01
CA TYR A 62 3.29 -9.70 -1.52
C TYR A 62 3.86 -8.31 -1.25
N ALA A 63 4.97 -8.27 -0.51
CA ALA A 63 5.68 -7.05 -0.18
C ALA A 63 7.17 -7.17 -0.50
N HIS A 64 7.78 -6.06 -0.91
CA HIS A 64 9.23 -5.97 -1.10
C HIS A 64 9.75 -4.61 -0.61
N GLN A 65 11.05 -4.54 -0.33
CA GLN A 65 11.72 -3.30 0.00
C GLN A 65 11.94 -2.48 -1.29
N GLY A 66 11.31 -1.30 -1.37
CA GLY A 66 11.47 -0.37 -2.49
C GLY A 66 12.59 0.67 -2.29
N GLY A 67 12.99 0.92 -1.04
CA GLY A 67 14.03 1.89 -0.69
C GLY A 67 14.54 1.69 0.74
N SER A 68 15.68 2.32 1.07
CA SER A 68 16.34 2.14 2.37
C SER A 68 16.41 3.42 3.21
N ASN A 69 16.50 4.64 2.66
CA ASN A 69 16.56 5.85 3.51
C ASN A 69 15.53 6.90 3.07
N PRO A 70 14.33 6.95 3.67
CA PRO A 70 13.80 6.03 4.70
C PRO A 70 13.44 4.64 4.14
N PRO A 71 13.30 3.60 4.98
CA PRO A 71 12.81 2.29 4.56
C PRO A 71 11.42 2.41 3.92
N VAL A 72 11.32 2.00 2.66
CA VAL A 72 10.04 1.97 1.92
C VAL A 72 9.67 0.52 1.66
N ILE A 73 8.49 0.11 2.12
CA ILE A 73 7.90 -1.18 1.81
C ILE A 73 6.83 -0.97 0.74
N VAL A 74 7.00 -1.62 -0.40
CA VAL A 74 6.02 -1.57 -1.50
C VAL A 74 5.20 -2.87 -1.48
N ILE A 75 3.90 -2.73 -1.28
CA ILE A 75 2.94 -3.82 -1.24
C ILE A 75 2.20 -3.89 -2.56
N HIS A 76 2.29 -5.05 -3.19
CA HIS A 76 1.59 -5.33 -4.44
C HIS A 76 0.26 -6.01 -4.18
N GLY A 77 -0.75 -5.63 -4.95
CA GLY A 77 -2.07 -6.23 -4.81
C GLY A 77 -3.09 -5.76 -5.82
N ASN A 78 -4.33 -6.22 -5.62
CA ASN A 78 -5.49 -5.83 -6.40
C ASN A 78 -6.35 -4.87 -5.59
N HIS A 79 -6.90 -3.83 -6.23
CA HIS A 79 -7.74 -2.80 -5.59
C HIS A 79 -7.06 -2.07 -4.42
N VAL A 80 -5.73 -1.97 -4.43
CA VAL A 80 -4.95 -1.37 -3.35
C VAL A 80 -5.04 0.17 -3.33
N ASN A 81 -5.38 0.79 -4.45
CA ASN A 81 -5.59 2.24 -4.55
C ASN A 81 -6.78 2.75 -3.69
N ALA A 82 -7.63 1.85 -3.23
CA ALA A 82 -8.84 2.19 -2.48
C ALA A 82 -8.67 1.99 -0.96
N ILE A 83 -7.46 1.64 -0.51
CA ILE A 83 -7.10 1.49 0.90
C ILE A 83 -6.96 2.89 1.52
N LYS A 84 -7.54 3.07 2.70
CA LYS A 84 -7.46 4.33 3.46
C LYS A 84 -6.12 4.46 4.18
N ASP A 85 -5.67 5.69 4.37
CA ASP A 85 -4.43 6.03 5.10
C ASP A 85 -4.37 5.44 6.52
N SER A 86 -5.52 5.25 7.18
CA SER A 86 -5.58 4.61 8.49
C SER A 86 -5.04 3.17 8.45
N TYR A 87 -5.36 2.41 7.41
CA TYR A 87 -4.87 1.05 7.24
C TYR A 87 -3.40 1.02 6.80
N MET A 88 -2.97 2.02 6.01
CA MET A 88 -1.55 2.22 5.70
C MET A 88 -0.72 2.41 6.97
N ARG A 89 -1.14 3.30 7.88
CA ARG A 89 -0.48 3.55 9.17
C ARG A 89 -0.46 2.31 10.07
N PHE A 90 -1.53 1.52 10.05
CA PHE A 90 -1.57 0.24 10.75
C PHE A 90 -0.49 -0.73 10.24
N LEU A 91 -0.36 -0.89 8.91
CA LEU A 91 0.69 -1.71 8.31
C LEU A 91 2.09 -1.16 8.61
N GLU A 92 2.28 0.16 8.57
CA GLU A 92 3.55 0.79 8.96
C GLU A 92 3.93 0.42 10.39
N GLY A 93 2.99 0.46 11.33
CA GLY A 93 3.19 0.04 12.71
C GLY A 93 3.56 -1.43 12.83
N ALA A 94 2.84 -2.31 12.14
CA ALA A 94 3.10 -3.75 12.16
C ALA A 94 4.48 -4.11 11.62
N PHE A 95 4.88 -3.53 10.48
CA PHE A 95 6.24 -3.73 9.94
C PHE A 95 7.31 -3.12 10.83
N ARG A 96 7.07 -1.93 11.41
CA ARG A 96 8.03 -1.31 12.32
C ARG A 96 8.30 -2.19 13.54
N GLN A 97 7.25 -2.82 14.10
CA GLN A 97 7.38 -3.76 15.21
C GLN A 97 8.10 -5.05 14.80
N ALA A 98 7.74 -5.64 13.66
CA ALA A 98 8.31 -6.91 13.20
C ALA A 98 9.80 -6.85 12.81
N PHE A 99 10.28 -5.67 12.42
CA PHE A 99 11.68 -5.42 12.05
C PHE A 99 12.45 -4.55 13.05
N GLU A 100 11.84 -4.24 14.20
CA GLU A 100 12.46 -3.46 15.29
C GLU A 100 13.10 -2.15 14.81
N ILE A 101 12.42 -1.46 13.89
CA ILE A 101 12.97 -0.25 13.27
C ILE A 101 12.81 0.93 14.23
N ILE A 102 13.95 1.48 14.64
CA ILE A 102 14.06 2.62 15.56
C ILE A 102 14.70 3.81 14.82
N GLY A 103 14.36 5.03 15.24
CA GLY A 103 14.97 6.27 14.75
C GLY A 103 14.51 6.75 13.37
N THR A 104 14.05 5.86 12.48
CA THR A 104 13.67 6.20 11.11
C THR A 104 12.18 5.95 10.85
N PRO A 105 11.44 6.87 10.19
CA PRO A 105 10.06 6.60 9.78
C PRO A 105 10.03 5.52 8.70
N LEU A 106 9.13 4.55 8.83
CA LEU A 106 8.87 3.54 7.81
C LEU A 106 7.70 4.00 6.93
N ARG A 107 7.84 3.86 5.61
CA ARG A 107 6.79 4.22 4.65
C ARG A 107 6.25 2.99 3.96
N VAL A 108 4.92 2.85 3.94
CA VAL A 108 4.26 1.82 3.13
C VAL A 108 3.67 2.45 1.87
N GLN A 109 3.94 1.84 0.72
CA GLN A 109 3.37 2.24 -0.56
C GLN A 109 2.60 1.07 -1.16
N PHE A 110 1.51 1.39 -1.85
CA PHE A 110 0.73 0.39 -2.57
C PHE A 110 0.99 0.51 -4.07
N LYS A 111 1.22 -0.63 -4.72
CA LYS A 111 1.37 -0.71 -6.18
C LYS A 111 0.34 -1.67 -6.76
N GLN A 112 -0.57 -1.12 -7.56
CA GLN A 112 -1.53 -1.90 -8.32
C GLN A 112 -0.92 -2.23 -9.70
N GLY A 113 -1.11 -3.46 -10.18
CA GLY A 113 -0.77 -3.81 -11.56
C GLY A 113 -1.71 -3.12 -12.54
N GLU A 114 -1.19 -2.74 -13.71
CA GLU A 114 -2.02 -2.23 -14.80
C GLU A 114 -2.91 -3.33 -15.37
N ASN A 115 -4.15 -2.97 -15.72
CA ASN A 115 -5.07 -3.89 -16.37
C ASN A 115 -5.03 -3.64 -17.88
N PRO A 116 -4.39 -4.50 -18.69
CA PRO A 116 -4.25 -4.29 -20.13
C PRO A 116 -5.57 -4.37 -20.89
N TYR A 117 -6.64 -4.88 -20.27
CA TYR A 117 -7.98 -4.97 -20.87
C TYR A 117 -8.87 -3.77 -20.53
N LEU A 118 -8.35 -2.80 -19.78
CA LEU A 118 -9.09 -1.60 -19.42
C LEU A 118 -8.85 -0.55 -20.50
N ASP A 119 -9.55 -0.69 -21.63
CA ASP A 119 -9.55 0.34 -22.65
C ASP A 119 -10.16 1.62 -22.05
N GLU A 120 -9.35 2.67 -21.91
CA GLU A 120 -9.89 3.99 -21.60
C GLU A 120 -10.83 4.38 -22.74
N GLU A 121 -12.12 4.49 -22.42
CA GLU A 121 -13.15 4.82 -23.39
C GLU A 121 -12.94 6.27 -23.85
N LYS A 122 -12.09 6.48 -24.86
CA LYS A 122 -11.81 7.80 -25.43
C LYS A 122 -13.12 8.38 -25.95
N ARG A 123 -13.42 9.63 -25.57
CA ARG A 123 -14.58 10.36 -26.11
C ARG A 123 -14.44 10.39 -27.62
N LYS A 124 -15.49 10.01 -28.37
CA LYS A 124 -15.44 10.16 -29.82
C LYS A 124 -15.36 11.66 -30.14
N PRO A 125 -14.45 12.08 -31.04
CA PRO A 125 -14.34 13.49 -31.39
C PRO A 125 -15.70 13.99 -31.93
N LYS A 126 -16.12 15.19 -31.51
CA LYS A 126 -17.40 15.84 -31.85
C LYS A 126 -18.67 15.15 -31.30
N GLU A 127 -18.55 14.18 -30.39
CA GLU A 127 -19.73 13.57 -29.74
C GLU A 127 -20.27 14.46 -28.61
N GLY A 128 -21.52 14.92 -28.74
CA GLY A 128 -22.22 15.67 -27.69
C GLY A 128 -22.57 14.83 -26.46
N VAL A 129 -22.95 15.48 -25.35
CA VAL A 129 -23.25 14.81 -24.06
C VAL A 129 -24.43 13.83 -24.18
N VAL A 130 -25.46 14.18 -24.98
CA VAL A 130 -26.67 13.36 -25.15
C VAL A 130 -26.40 12.10 -25.98
N SER A 131 -25.66 12.22 -27.09
CA SER A 131 -25.28 11.09 -27.93
C SER A 131 -24.35 10.12 -27.19
N MET A 132 -23.37 10.66 -26.45
CA MET A 132 -22.53 9.89 -25.52
C MET A 132 -23.36 9.05 -24.53
N ARG A 133 -24.35 9.66 -23.86
CA ARG A 133 -25.19 8.97 -22.86
C ARG A 133 -26.02 7.85 -23.50
N ARG A 134 -26.64 8.09 -24.67
CA ARG A 134 -27.41 7.06 -25.39
C ARG A 134 -26.54 5.86 -25.75
N ARG A 135 -25.35 6.10 -26.31
CA ARG A 135 -24.39 5.04 -26.66
C ARG A 135 -24.00 4.21 -25.44
N LYS A 136 -23.63 4.86 -24.33
CA LYS A 136 -23.23 4.18 -23.08
C LYS A 136 -24.36 3.34 -22.49
N ASN A 137 -25.59 3.86 -22.48
CA ASN A 137 -26.74 3.11 -21.97
C ASN A 137 -27.06 1.88 -22.83
N ALA A 138 -26.99 2.01 -24.16
CA ALA A 138 -27.17 0.88 -25.07
C ALA A 138 -26.09 -0.19 -24.86
N LEU A 139 -24.83 0.23 -24.70
CA LEU A 139 -23.70 -0.68 -24.47
C LEU A 139 -23.84 -1.42 -23.12
N ARG A 140 -24.22 -0.71 -22.06
CA ARG A 140 -24.54 -1.32 -20.75
C ARG A 140 -25.67 -2.33 -20.84
N LYS A 141 -26.76 -2.01 -21.56
CA LYS A 141 -27.89 -2.92 -21.76
C LYS A 141 -27.46 -4.23 -22.44
N LYS A 142 -26.67 -4.11 -23.53
CA LYS A 142 -26.10 -5.28 -24.23
C LYS A 142 -25.23 -6.14 -23.32
N LEU A 143 -24.35 -5.54 -22.52
CA LEU A 143 -23.52 -6.25 -21.54
C LEU A 143 -24.37 -6.97 -20.49
N THR A 144 -25.41 -6.33 -19.95
CA THR A 144 -26.29 -6.98 -18.96
C THR A 144 -27.08 -8.15 -19.56
N GLU A 145 -27.54 -8.05 -20.81
CA GLU A 145 -28.21 -9.14 -21.52
C GLU A 145 -27.24 -10.30 -21.79
N LYS A 146 -26.02 -10.02 -22.27
CA LYS A 146 -24.98 -11.04 -22.48
C LYS A 146 -24.66 -11.79 -21.18
N ASN A 147 -24.44 -11.07 -20.08
CA ASN A 147 -24.14 -11.67 -18.78
C ASN A 147 -25.30 -12.55 -18.27
N LYS A 148 -26.56 -12.13 -18.48
CA LYS A 148 -27.73 -12.95 -18.15
C LYS A 148 -27.78 -14.25 -18.97
N ILE A 149 -27.43 -14.20 -20.26
CA ILE A 149 -27.39 -15.38 -21.12
C ILE A 149 -26.26 -16.32 -20.70
N GLU A 150 -25.06 -15.81 -20.43
CA GLU A 150 -23.93 -16.61 -19.93
C GLU A 150 -24.24 -17.26 -18.58
N ALA A 151 -24.89 -16.53 -17.66
CA ALA A 151 -25.30 -17.07 -16.36
C ALA A 151 -26.36 -18.18 -16.48
N LYS A 152 -27.20 -18.17 -17.52
CA LYS A 152 -28.22 -19.20 -17.78
C LYS A 152 -27.64 -20.46 -18.47
N LYS A 153 -26.44 -20.35 -19.05
CA LYS A 153 -25.72 -21.47 -19.70
C LYS A 153 -24.78 -22.22 -18.75
N ARG A 154 -24.47 -21.65 -17.59
CA ARG A 154 -23.75 -22.29 -16.49
C ARG A 154 -24.73 -22.96 -15.54
#